data_AF-A0A9E5A2X7-F1
#
_entry.id   AF-A0A9E5A2X7-F1
#
_cell.length_a   1.000
_cell.length_b   1.000
_cell.length_c   1.000
_cell.angle_alpha   90.00
_cell.angle_beta   90.00
_cell.angle_gamma   90.00
#
_symmetry.space_group_name_H-M   'P 1'
#
loop_
_entity.id
_entity.type
_entity.pdbx_description
1 polymer ?
#
loop_
_entity_poly.entity_id
_entity_poly.type
_entity_poly.pdbx_seq_one_letter_code
_entity_poly.pdbx_strand_id
1 'polypeptide(L)'
;MIKVATAECFTHGHIAREIHAISQGYEGKFGPNYPLLKNITQDLTVVCGIFAPTLSALQKVLEVDPPEPLKLIRGIKVYNEENDKKVAVIMAESVKNLSGADIGIGTTAGIGRGGVAISTGEYTVVASSGFYADLTTPDSLQLFKRQECGIKKALSIFVDVLDGDVDRIERYGDIEIINNEK
;
A
#
# COMPACT_ATOMS: atom_id res chain seq x y z
N MET A 1 -12.66 14.81 -9.16
CA MET A 1 -11.63 13.79 -9.38
C MET A 1 -10.67 13.71 -8.20
N ILE A 2 -10.66 12.58 -7.49
CA ILE A 2 -9.70 12.25 -6.44
C ILE A 2 -8.47 11.62 -7.11
N LYS A 3 -7.29 12.17 -6.85
CA LYS A 3 -6.01 11.67 -7.34
C LYS A 3 -5.42 10.67 -6.35
N VAL A 4 -5.03 9.51 -6.86
CA VAL A 4 -4.43 8.43 -6.08
C VAL A 4 -3.03 8.12 -6.60
N ALA A 5 -2.08 7.91 -5.71
CA ALA A 5 -0.74 7.43 -6.06
C ALA A 5 -0.31 6.28 -5.16
N THR A 6 0.44 5.32 -5.71
CA THR A 6 0.94 4.16 -4.93
C THR A 6 2.45 4.02 -5.02
N ALA A 7 3.04 3.61 -3.90
CA ALA A 7 4.40 3.12 -3.80
C ALA A 7 4.35 1.71 -3.18
N GLU A 8 4.66 0.71 -3.99
CA GLU A 8 4.42 -0.69 -3.68
C GLU A 8 5.73 -1.49 -3.66
N CYS A 9 5.84 -2.45 -2.74
CA CYS A 9 6.86 -3.49 -2.78
C CYS A 9 6.18 -4.84 -2.98
N PHE A 10 5.77 -5.50 -1.90
CA PHE A 10 5.29 -6.89 -1.94
C PHE A 10 3.95 -7.05 -2.68
N THR A 11 3.24 -5.95 -2.99
CA THR A 11 2.02 -5.96 -3.82
C THR A 11 2.29 -5.68 -5.30
N HIS A 12 3.53 -5.43 -5.71
CA HIS A 12 4.01 -5.44 -7.10
C HIS A 12 3.27 -4.50 -8.08
N GLY A 13 2.69 -3.39 -7.60
CA GLY A 13 1.95 -2.46 -8.47
C GLY A 13 0.52 -2.90 -8.77
N HIS A 14 0.06 -4.01 -8.19
CA HIS A 14 -1.29 -4.50 -8.41
C HIS A 14 -2.34 -3.56 -7.83
N ILE A 15 -2.07 -2.86 -6.73
CA ILE A 15 -3.04 -1.93 -6.15
C ILE A 15 -3.32 -0.78 -7.12
N ALA A 16 -2.27 -0.11 -7.62
CA ALA A 16 -2.42 0.93 -8.65
C ALA A 16 -3.17 0.42 -9.88
N ARG A 17 -2.84 -0.78 -10.36
CA ARG A 17 -3.49 -1.37 -11.54
C ARG A 17 -4.99 -1.57 -11.31
N GLU A 18 -5.38 -2.12 -10.17
CA GLU A 18 -6.79 -2.39 -9.84
C GLU A 18 -7.60 -1.10 -9.73
N ILE A 19 -7.05 -0.07 -9.05
CA ILE A 19 -7.68 1.25 -8.92
C ILE A 19 -7.78 1.93 -10.30
N HIS A 20 -6.73 1.85 -11.11
CA HIS A 20 -6.74 2.40 -12.47
C HIS A 20 -7.81 1.71 -13.33
N ALA A 21 -7.87 0.38 -13.32
CA ALA A 21 -8.83 -0.39 -14.12
C ALA A 21 -10.28 0.00 -13.79
N ILE A 22 -10.64 0.12 -12.50
CA ILE A 22 -12.00 0.56 -12.14
C ILE A 22 -12.24 2.02 -12.53
N SER A 23 -11.25 2.91 -12.36
CA SER A 23 -11.40 4.34 -12.72
C SER A 23 -11.63 4.58 -14.21
N GLN A 24 -11.11 3.70 -15.07
CA GLN A 24 -11.25 3.78 -16.52
C GLN A 24 -12.40 2.93 -17.08
N GLY A 25 -13.15 2.24 -16.21
CA GLY A 25 -14.23 1.35 -16.64
C GLY A 25 -13.74 0.14 -17.46
N TYR A 26 -12.54 -0.38 -17.17
CA TYR A 26 -12.00 -1.53 -17.89
C TYR A 26 -12.77 -2.82 -17.56
N GLU A 27 -12.94 -3.67 -18.58
CA GLU A 27 -13.66 -4.94 -18.48
C GLU A 27 -12.78 -6.15 -18.85
N GLY A 28 -13.29 -7.35 -18.60
CA GLY A 28 -12.61 -8.60 -18.94
C GLY A 28 -11.28 -8.77 -18.20
N LYS A 29 -10.25 -9.29 -18.89
CA LYS A 29 -8.93 -9.58 -18.30
C LYS A 29 -8.15 -8.34 -17.85
N PHE A 30 -8.53 -7.15 -18.33
CA PHE A 30 -7.96 -5.87 -17.94
C PHE A 30 -8.78 -5.13 -16.89
N GLY A 31 -9.98 -5.64 -16.56
CA GLY A 31 -10.83 -5.09 -15.51
C GLY A 31 -10.36 -5.44 -14.10
N PRO A 32 -10.98 -4.81 -13.08
CA PRO A 32 -10.64 -5.07 -11.68
C PRO A 32 -11.04 -6.50 -11.28
N ASN A 33 -10.16 -7.18 -10.57
CA ASN A 33 -10.35 -8.53 -10.05
C ASN A 33 -11.04 -8.56 -8.68
N TYR A 34 -11.17 -7.40 -8.03
CA TYR A 34 -11.74 -7.29 -6.69
C TYR A 34 -13.16 -6.69 -6.75
N PRO A 35 -14.22 -7.50 -6.50
CA PRO A 35 -15.61 -7.03 -6.60
C PRO A 35 -15.93 -5.83 -5.71
N LEU A 36 -15.23 -5.67 -4.58
CA LEU A 36 -15.42 -4.54 -3.66
C LEU A 36 -15.21 -3.18 -4.34
N LEU A 37 -14.36 -3.12 -5.37
CA LEU A 37 -14.07 -1.88 -6.09
C LEU A 37 -15.27 -1.40 -6.93
N LYS A 38 -16.21 -2.29 -7.27
CA LYS A 38 -17.43 -1.91 -7.99
C LYS A 38 -18.36 -1.01 -7.17
N ASN A 39 -18.14 -0.93 -5.86
CA ASN A 39 -18.92 -0.06 -4.97
C ASN A 39 -18.40 1.39 -4.94
N ILE A 40 -17.23 1.66 -5.53
CA ILE A 40 -16.69 3.01 -5.63
C ILE A 40 -17.58 3.82 -6.58
N THR A 41 -18.11 4.93 -6.07
CA THR A 41 -18.95 5.88 -6.84
C THR A 41 -18.23 7.19 -7.11
N GLN A 42 -17.12 7.42 -6.42
CA GLN A 42 -16.27 8.60 -6.53
C GLN A 42 -15.51 8.59 -7.86
N ASP A 43 -15.36 9.77 -8.46
CA ASP A 43 -14.54 9.98 -9.66
C ASP A 43 -13.05 9.96 -9.28
N LEU A 44 -12.32 8.93 -9.72
CA LEU A 44 -10.92 8.67 -9.36
C LEU A 44 -9.98 8.80 -10.56
N THR A 45 -8.72 9.12 -10.29
CA THR A 45 -7.62 8.92 -11.25
C THR A 45 -6.36 8.44 -10.54
N VAL A 46 -5.59 7.57 -11.19
CA VAL A 46 -4.27 7.14 -10.68
C VAL A 46 -3.20 8.03 -11.34
N VAL A 47 -2.47 8.79 -10.52
CA VAL A 47 -1.38 9.66 -10.98
C VAL A 47 -0.14 8.84 -11.30
N CYS A 48 0.24 7.93 -10.40
CA CYS A 48 1.33 6.99 -10.61
C CYS A 48 1.18 5.75 -9.72
N GLY A 49 1.76 4.64 -10.18
CA GLY A 49 2.03 3.45 -9.37
C GLY A 49 3.50 3.10 -9.48
N ILE A 50 4.22 3.11 -8.37
CA ILE A 50 5.67 2.91 -8.32
C ILE A 50 5.96 1.57 -7.64
N PHE A 51 6.65 0.67 -8.34
CA PHE A 51 7.23 -0.51 -7.70
C PHE A 51 8.64 -0.18 -7.18
N ALA A 52 8.79 -0.04 -5.86
CA ALA A 52 10.01 0.47 -5.20
C ALA A 52 10.62 -0.53 -4.21
N PRO A 53 11.06 -1.73 -4.65
CA PRO A 53 11.52 -2.78 -3.72
C PRO A 53 12.86 -2.46 -3.06
N THR A 54 13.74 -1.68 -3.70
CA THR A 54 15.11 -1.46 -3.22
C THR A 54 15.22 -0.28 -2.26
N LEU A 55 16.25 -0.29 -1.40
CA LEU A 55 16.57 0.87 -0.55
C LEU A 55 16.87 2.13 -1.40
N SER A 56 17.59 1.94 -2.51
CA SER A 56 17.88 3.03 -3.46
C SER A 56 16.61 3.64 -4.06
N ALA A 57 15.59 2.84 -4.38
CA ALA A 57 14.31 3.38 -4.87
C ALA A 57 13.64 4.27 -3.82
N LEU A 58 13.67 3.89 -2.54
CA LEU A 58 13.14 4.75 -1.47
C LEU A 58 13.93 6.07 -1.39
N GLN A 59 15.25 6.00 -1.40
CA GLN A 59 16.10 7.19 -1.24
C GLN A 59 16.12 8.12 -2.46
N LYS A 60 16.01 7.57 -3.68
CA LYS A 60 16.24 8.32 -4.92
C LYS A 60 14.99 8.59 -5.74
N VAL A 61 13.96 7.75 -5.61
CA VAL A 61 12.68 7.93 -6.33
C VAL A 61 11.63 8.50 -5.39
N LEU A 62 11.55 8.00 -4.16
CA LEU A 62 10.64 8.51 -3.15
C LEU A 62 11.27 9.60 -2.27
N GLU A 63 12.55 9.94 -2.47
CA GLU A 63 13.25 11.03 -1.76
C GLU A 63 13.10 10.97 -0.22
N VAL A 64 13.05 9.75 0.35
CA VAL A 64 12.88 9.52 1.79
C VAL A 64 14.12 8.90 2.42
N ASP A 65 14.30 9.11 3.71
CA ASP A 65 15.29 8.42 4.53
C ASP A 65 14.59 7.36 5.41
N PRO A 66 14.50 6.10 4.96
CA PRO A 66 13.85 5.04 5.75
C PRO A 66 14.75 4.55 6.88
N PRO A 67 14.19 3.89 7.92
CA PRO A 67 14.99 3.20 8.91
C PRO A 67 15.94 2.17 8.27
N GLU A 68 17.04 1.87 8.95
CA GLU A 68 17.99 0.85 8.50
C GLU A 68 17.34 -0.55 8.42
N PRO A 69 17.46 -1.27 7.29
CA PRO A 69 16.92 -2.61 7.16
C PRO A 69 17.74 -3.63 7.94
N LEU A 70 17.08 -4.70 8.38
CA LEU A 70 17.75 -5.84 9.04
C LEU A 70 18.77 -6.49 8.11
N LYS A 71 18.45 -6.49 6.81
CA LYS A 71 19.30 -7.04 5.74
C LYS A 71 18.91 -6.46 4.40
N LEU A 72 19.88 -6.45 3.48
CA LEU A 72 19.66 -6.23 2.05
C LEU A 72 19.83 -7.55 1.27
N ILE A 73 18.86 -7.88 0.43
CA ILE A 73 18.94 -8.99 -0.52
C ILE A 73 19.00 -8.40 -1.93
N ARG A 74 20.19 -8.33 -2.53
CA ARG A 74 20.39 -7.69 -3.86
C ARG A 74 19.82 -6.25 -3.89
N GLY A 75 20.00 -5.50 -2.79
CA GLY A 75 19.47 -4.14 -2.62
C GLY A 75 18.01 -4.06 -2.18
N ILE A 76 17.27 -5.17 -2.15
CA ILE A 76 15.90 -5.24 -1.61
C ILE A 76 15.98 -5.17 -0.08
N LYS A 77 15.19 -4.25 0.48
CA LYS A 77 15.11 -4.02 1.93
C LYS A 77 14.29 -5.10 2.63
N VAL A 78 14.84 -5.62 3.73
CA VAL A 78 14.15 -6.58 4.61
C VAL A 78 13.99 -5.95 5.99
N TYR A 79 12.75 -5.72 6.40
CA TYR A 79 12.39 -5.22 7.72
C TYR A 79 11.67 -6.30 8.54
N ASN A 80 11.53 -6.07 9.84
CA ASN A 80 10.50 -6.74 10.64
C ASN A 80 9.15 -6.02 10.42
N GLU A 81 8.07 -6.62 10.92
CA GLU A 81 6.72 -6.07 10.75
C GLU A 81 6.55 -4.64 11.28
N GLU A 82 7.17 -4.31 12.42
CA GLU A 82 7.10 -2.97 13.00
C GLU A 82 7.71 -1.92 12.06
N ASN A 83 8.92 -2.17 11.55
CA ASN A 83 9.57 -1.26 10.61
C ASN A 83 8.90 -1.28 9.23
N ASP A 84 8.31 -2.40 8.81
CA ASP A 84 7.49 -2.43 7.59
C ASP A 84 6.28 -1.49 7.70
N LYS A 85 5.60 -1.44 8.86
CA LYS A 85 4.50 -0.48 9.06
C LYS A 85 4.98 0.96 8.98
N LYS A 86 6.10 1.30 9.65
CA LYS A 86 6.70 2.64 9.58
C LYS A 86 7.10 3.02 8.15
N VAL A 87 7.74 2.11 7.44
CA VAL A 87 8.17 2.33 6.05
C VAL A 87 6.98 2.44 5.11
N ALA A 88 5.90 1.69 5.33
CA ALA A 88 4.67 1.82 4.55
C ALA A 88 4.08 3.24 4.69
N VAL A 89 4.05 3.81 5.89
CA VAL A 89 3.64 5.20 6.13
C VAL A 89 4.53 6.17 5.36
N ILE A 90 5.85 6.08 5.54
CA ILE A 90 6.84 6.93 4.84
C ILE A 90 6.62 6.88 3.31
N MET A 91 6.40 5.69 2.76
CA MET A 91 6.15 5.48 1.33
C MET A 91 4.82 6.09 0.88
N ALA A 92 3.74 5.93 1.65
CA ALA A 92 2.42 6.46 1.35
C ALA A 92 2.43 8.00 1.35
N GLU A 93 3.03 8.61 2.37
CA GLU A 93 3.14 10.06 2.49
C GLU A 93 4.02 10.65 1.39
N SER A 94 5.18 10.05 1.14
CA SER A 94 6.10 10.51 0.09
C SER A 94 5.45 10.46 -1.29
N VAL A 95 4.84 9.33 -1.67
CA VAL A 95 4.26 9.21 -3.01
C VAL A 95 3.08 10.16 -3.19
N LYS A 96 2.29 10.41 -2.13
CA LYS A 96 1.23 11.43 -2.12
C LYS A 96 1.81 12.81 -2.40
N ASN A 97 2.82 13.20 -1.62
CA ASN A 97 3.40 14.54 -1.66
C ASN A 97 4.14 14.82 -2.99
N LEU A 98 4.98 13.89 -3.44
CA LEU A 98 5.76 14.05 -4.68
C LEU A 98 4.86 14.11 -5.93
N SER A 99 3.76 13.36 -5.95
CA SER A 99 2.84 13.34 -7.09
C SER A 99 1.74 14.40 -7.02
N GLY A 100 1.59 15.07 -5.87
CA GLY A 100 0.46 15.96 -5.59
C GLY A 100 -0.89 15.22 -5.60
N ALA A 101 -0.90 13.92 -5.27
CA ALA A 101 -2.13 13.14 -5.12
C ALA A 101 -2.89 13.49 -3.84
N ASP A 102 -4.19 13.21 -3.82
CA ASP A 102 -5.03 13.41 -2.63
C ASP A 102 -4.88 12.24 -1.65
N ILE A 103 -4.64 11.04 -2.18
CA ILE A 103 -4.43 9.80 -1.41
C ILE A 103 -3.14 9.12 -1.87
N GLY A 104 -2.29 8.76 -0.91
CA GLY A 104 -1.11 7.93 -1.13
C GLY A 104 -1.26 6.54 -0.52
N ILE A 105 -0.78 5.50 -1.20
CA ILE A 105 -0.79 4.12 -0.69
C ILE A 105 0.65 3.58 -0.67
N GLY A 106 1.09 3.08 0.48
CA GLY A 106 2.40 2.50 0.69
C GLY A 106 2.32 1.03 1.10
N THR A 107 3.13 0.16 0.49
CA THR A 107 3.22 -1.25 0.90
C THR A 107 4.66 -1.76 0.96
N THR A 108 5.00 -2.48 2.03
CA THR A 108 6.30 -3.15 2.19
C THR A 108 6.15 -4.42 3.04
N ALA A 109 6.97 -5.44 2.78
CA ALA A 109 6.99 -6.64 3.61
C ALA A 109 8.34 -7.37 3.53
N GLY A 110 9.04 -7.45 4.67
CA GLY A 110 10.20 -8.30 4.89
C GLY A 110 9.81 -9.60 5.61
N ILE A 111 10.04 -9.64 6.92
CA ILE A 111 9.74 -10.77 7.82
C ILE A 111 8.53 -10.40 8.68
N GLY A 112 7.44 -11.17 8.55
CA GLY A 112 6.18 -10.87 9.23
C GLY A 112 5.02 -10.72 8.26
N ARG A 113 3.98 -10.00 8.69
CA ARG A 113 2.77 -9.73 7.89
C ARG A 113 2.89 -8.49 7.00
N GLY A 114 4.01 -7.78 7.06
CA GLY A 114 4.26 -6.56 6.31
C GLY A 114 3.45 -5.35 6.81
N GLY A 115 3.62 -4.24 6.11
CA GLY A 115 2.95 -2.97 6.36
C GLY A 115 2.16 -2.52 5.14
N VAL A 116 0.97 -2.01 5.39
CA VAL A 116 0.07 -1.38 4.42
C VAL A 116 -0.33 -0.04 5.02
N ALA A 117 -0.17 1.06 4.27
CA ALA A 117 -0.57 2.38 4.71
C ALA A 117 -1.37 3.13 3.64
N ILE A 118 -2.44 3.81 4.03
CA ILE A 118 -3.27 4.67 3.19
C ILE A 118 -3.27 6.06 3.83
N SER A 119 -2.59 7.01 3.21
CA SER A 119 -2.44 8.39 3.71
C SER A 119 -3.36 9.35 2.96
N THR A 120 -4.15 10.12 3.70
CA THR A 120 -5.03 11.19 3.20
C THR A 120 -4.47 12.56 3.61
N GLY A 121 -5.21 13.65 3.38
CA GLY A 121 -4.85 14.97 3.92
C GLY A 121 -5.01 15.07 5.45
N GLU A 122 -5.80 14.20 6.07
CA GLU A 122 -6.24 14.35 7.47
C GLU A 122 -5.65 13.27 8.38
N TYR A 123 -5.49 12.06 7.87
CA TYR A 123 -5.01 10.92 8.65
C TYR A 123 -4.30 9.91 7.75
N THR A 124 -3.61 8.97 8.38
CA THR A 124 -3.00 7.81 7.74
C THR A 124 -3.46 6.55 8.45
N VAL A 125 -4.06 5.63 7.70
CA VAL A 125 -4.46 4.30 8.20
C VAL A 125 -3.32 3.33 7.97
N VAL A 126 -2.92 2.60 9.00
CA VAL A 126 -1.81 1.65 8.98
C VAL A 126 -2.31 0.26 9.38
N ALA A 127 -1.94 -0.76 8.63
CA ALA A 127 -2.33 -2.15 8.86
C ALA A 127 -1.21 -3.12 8.49
N SER A 128 -1.44 -4.42 8.71
CA SER A 128 -0.66 -5.49 8.09
C SER A 128 -1.47 -6.20 7.00
N SER A 129 -0.86 -7.13 6.26
CA SER A 129 -1.60 -8.01 5.34
C SER A 129 -2.48 -9.04 6.08
N GLY A 130 -2.22 -9.29 7.37
CA GLY A 130 -2.84 -10.38 8.13
C GLY A 130 -2.26 -11.78 7.85
N PHE A 131 -1.26 -11.91 6.96
CA PHE A 131 -0.65 -13.20 6.61
C PHE A 131 0.88 -13.16 6.76
N TYR A 132 1.43 -14.02 7.62
CA TYR A 132 2.86 -14.08 7.88
C TYR A 132 3.61 -14.71 6.70
N ALA A 133 4.75 -14.13 6.31
CA ALA A 133 5.74 -14.79 5.47
C ALA A 133 7.14 -14.23 5.77
N ASP A 134 8.18 -14.88 5.24
CA ASP A 134 9.58 -14.47 5.42
C ASP A 134 10.26 -14.33 4.06
N LEU A 135 10.57 -13.08 3.67
CA LEU A 135 11.24 -12.74 2.40
C LEU A 135 12.66 -13.31 2.30
N THR A 136 13.28 -13.70 3.40
CA THR A 136 14.61 -14.31 3.42
C THR A 136 14.60 -15.79 3.05
N THR A 137 13.41 -16.40 2.99
CA THR A 137 13.23 -17.81 2.63
C THR A 137 12.68 -17.95 1.21
N PRO A 138 13.01 -19.04 0.48
CA PRO A 138 12.52 -19.27 -0.87
C PRO A 138 11.06 -19.81 -0.92
N ASP A 139 10.22 -19.51 0.08
CA ASP A 139 8.82 -19.96 0.12
C ASP A 139 7.91 -19.07 -0.74
N SER A 140 7.93 -19.34 -2.04
CA SER A 140 7.14 -18.58 -3.02
C SER A 140 5.63 -18.66 -2.77
N LEU A 141 5.13 -19.76 -2.19
CA LEU A 141 3.71 -19.95 -1.94
C LEU A 141 3.24 -19.00 -0.82
N GLN A 142 3.98 -18.93 0.28
CA GLN A 142 3.64 -18.00 1.36
C GLN A 142 3.83 -16.55 0.97
N LEU A 143 4.88 -16.23 0.20
CA LEU A 143 5.09 -14.88 -0.31
C LEU A 143 3.94 -14.44 -1.22
N PHE A 144 3.49 -15.31 -2.12
CA PHE A 144 2.34 -15.06 -2.98
C PHE A 144 1.05 -14.91 -2.18
N LYS A 145 0.82 -15.76 -1.17
CA LYS A 145 -0.36 -15.64 -0.30
C LYS A 145 -0.37 -14.32 0.47
N ARG A 146 0.78 -13.90 1.00
CA ARG A 146 0.93 -12.60 1.66
C ARG A 146 0.61 -11.45 0.71
N GLN A 147 1.10 -11.52 -0.53
CA GLN A 147 0.80 -10.55 -1.58
C GLN A 147 -0.72 -10.45 -1.85
N GLU A 148 -1.42 -11.56 -2.06
CA GLU A 148 -2.88 -11.55 -2.27
C GLU A 148 -3.63 -10.93 -1.10
N CYS A 149 -3.27 -11.32 0.13
CA CYS A 149 -3.86 -10.79 1.36
C CYS A 149 -3.61 -9.28 1.49
N GLY A 150 -2.39 -8.82 1.19
CA GLY A 150 -2.02 -7.41 1.24
C GLY A 150 -2.76 -6.55 0.21
N ILE A 151 -2.88 -7.02 -1.04
CA ILE A 151 -3.64 -6.31 -2.08
C ILE A 151 -5.10 -6.19 -1.65
N LYS A 152 -5.72 -7.31 -1.22
CA LYS A 152 -7.12 -7.31 -0.78
C LYS A 152 -7.33 -6.34 0.39
N LYS A 153 -6.48 -6.40 1.42
CA LYS A 153 -6.57 -5.54 2.61
C LYS A 153 -6.41 -4.07 2.26
N ALA A 154 -5.42 -3.72 1.43
CA ALA A 154 -5.19 -2.35 1.00
C ALA A 154 -6.39 -1.78 0.23
N LEU A 155 -6.95 -2.55 -0.71
CA LEU A 155 -8.12 -2.13 -1.48
C LEU A 155 -9.38 -2.01 -0.60
N SER A 156 -9.56 -2.91 0.38
CA SER A 156 -10.68 -2.81 1.33
C SER A 156 -10.59 -1.52 2.17
N ILE A 157 -9.42 -1.25 2.77
CA ILE A 157 -9.22 -0.01 3.54
C ILE A 157 -9.36 1.22 2.64
N PHE A 158 -8.85 1.17 1.41
CA PHE A 158 -9.00 2.26 0.46
C PHE A 158 -10.47 2.60 0.17
N VAL A 159 -11.34 1.60 -0.02
CA VAL A 159 -12.78 1.84 -0.18
C VAL A 159 -13.39 2.46 1.07
N ASP A 160 -13.07 1.94 2.26
CA ASP A 160 -13.59 2.48 3.52
C ASP A 160 -13.12 3.94 3.75
N VAL A 161 -11.89 4.27 3.33
CA VAL A 161 -11.34 5.64 3.35
C VAL A 161 -12.09 6.55 2.37
N LEU A 162 -12.43 6.09 1.17
CA LEU A 162 -13.21 6.87 0.20
C LEU A 162 -14.64 7.16 0.70
N ASP A 163 -15.22 6.24 1.46
CA ASP A 163 -16.55 6.37 2.05
C ASP A 163 -16.55 7.25 3.31
N GLY A 164 -15.37 7.58 3.87
CA GLY A 164 -15.23 8.35 5.11
C GLY A 164 -15.73 7.60 6.36
N ASP A 165 -15.87 6.28 6.29
CA ASP A 165 -16.43 5.46 7.37
C ASP A 165 -15.32 4.98 8.31
N VAL A 166 -14.88 5.87 9.21
CA VAL A 166 -13.83 5.57 10.20
C VAL A 166 -14.24 4.39 11.11
N ASP A 167 -15.52 4.27 11.45
CA ASP A 167 -16.05 3.17 12.26
C ASP A 167 -15.90 1.80 11.56
N ARG A 168 -15.90 1.74 10.22
CA ARG A 168 -15.55 0.50 9.48
C ARG A 168 -14.06 0.21 9.52
N ILE A 169 -13.24 1.25 9.41
CA ILE A 169 -11.79 1.12 9.47
C ILE A 169 -11.36 0.57 10.84
N GLU A 170 -11.97 1.00 11.94
CA GLU A 170 -11.63 0.51 13.27
C GLU A 170 -12.00 -0.97 13.51
N ARG A 171 -12.86 -1.57 12.67
CA ARG A 171 -13.23 -3.00 12.81
C ARG A 171 -12.14 -3.96 12.35
N TYR A 172 -11.14 -3.48 11.63
CA TYR A 172 -9.99 -4.31 11.28
C TYR A 172 -9.11 -4.47 12.53
N GLY A 173 -9.01 -5.69 13.07
CA GLY A 173 -8.34 -5.96 14.35
C GLY A 173 -6.83 -5.69 14.43
N ASP A 174 -6.21 -5.17 13.38
CA ASP A 174 -4.77 -4.86 13.30
C ASP A 174 -4.47 -3.46 12.75
N ILE A 175 -5.41 -2.53 12.87
CA ILE A 175 -5.31 -1.15 12.38
C ILE A 175 -4.86 -0.16 13.45
N GLU A 176 -4.08 0.82 12.99
CA GLU A 176 -3.73 2.06 13.68
C GLU A 176 -4.11 3.24 12.78
N ILE A 177 -4.68 4.30 13.36
CA ILE A 177 -5.00 5.55 12.66
C ILE A 177 -4.13 6.65 13.24
N ILE A 178 -3.33 7.29 12.39
CA ILE A 178 -2.43 8.39 12.75
C ILE A 178 -3.05 9.67 12.20
N ASN A 179 -3.29 10.68 13.05
CA ASN A 179 -3.75 11.98 12.59
C ASN A 179 -2.57 12.75 11.99
N ASN A 180 -2.76 13.34 10.81
CA ASN A 180 -1.74 14.16 10.19
C ASN A 180 -1.81 15.56 10.82
N GLU A 181 -0.79 15.95 11.57
CA GLU A 181 -0.69 17.32 12.09
C GLU A 181 -0.52 18.29 10.90
N LYS A 182 -1.31 19.38 10.91
CA LYS A 182 -1.26 20.44 9.88
C LYS A 182 -0.05 21.34 10.02
#